data_AF-V8P2N4-F1
#
_entry.id   AF-V8P2N4-F1
#
_cell.length_a   1.000
_cell.length_b   1.000
_cell.length_c   1.000
_cell.angle_alpha   90.00
_cell.angle_beta   90.00
_cell.angle_gamma   90.00
#
_symmetry.space_group_name_H-M   'P 1'
#
loop_
_entity.id
_entity.type
_entity.pdbx_description
1 polymer ?
#
loop_
_entity_poly.entity_id
_entity_poly.type
_entity_poly.pdbx_seq_one_letter_code
_entity_poly.pdbx_strand_id
1 'polypeptide(L)'
;TTSRRCSLSLHGVAFWEQPSFARCISNEYKHLQHSIKEHLAKGQRTLAGEGMSQVTKTLLDLTQRKNFYAGDLLVSVEILRNVTDTFKRASYIPASDGVQNFFQIVSNLLDEENKEKWEDAQQIYQGSIELMQVIEDFIHIVGMGMMDFQNSYLMTGNVVASIQKLPAASVLTDINFPMRGRKGMVDWARNSEDRVVIPKSIFTPMST
;
A
#
# COMPACT_ATOMS: atom_id res chain seq x y z
N THR A 1 23.80 1.67 4.29
CA THR A 1 24.89 1.18 5.17
C THR A 1 24.34 0.07 6.03
N THR A 2 25.15 -0.90 6.46
CA THR A 2 24.71 -1.94 7.42
C THR A 2 25.07 -1.52 8.84
N SER A 3 24.35 -2.04 9.83
CA SER A 3 24.71 -1.91 11.25
C SER A 3 24.64 -3.27 11.93
N ARG A 4 25.29 -3.42 13.08
CA ARG A 4 25.24 -4.66 13.88
C ARG A 4 25.33 -4.30 15.36
N ARG A 5 24.44 -4.89 16.17
CA ARG A 5 24.38 -4.62 17.61
C ARG A 5 25.16 -5.69 18.38
N CYS A 6 25.98 -5.24 19.33
CA CYS A 6 26.54 -6.08 20.38
C CYS A 6 25.62 -5.96 21.60
N SER A 7 25.16 -7.10 22.13
CA SER A 7 24.20 -7.18 23.23
C SER A 7 24.68 -8.14 24.30
N LEU A 8 24.18 -8.00 25.53
CA LEU A 8 24.45 -8.96 26.61
C LEU A 8 23.35 -10.02 26.65
N SER A 9 23.73 -11.29 26.78
CA SER A 9 22.78 -12.37 27.01
C SER A 9 22.19 -12.29 28.41
N LEU A 10 21.19 -13.13 28.71
CA LEU A 10 20.60 -13.26 30.05
C LEU A 10 21.63 -13.61 31.15
N HIS A 11 22.80 -14.12 30.76
CA HIS A 11 23.91 -14.46 31.66
C HIS A 11 25.02 -13.40 31.68
N GLY A 12 24.80 -12.24 31.07
CA GLY A 12 25.79 -11.15 31.04
C GLY A 12 26.97 -11.37 30.08
N VAL A 13 26.85 -12.31 29.14
CA VAL A 13 27.90 -12.59 28.14
C VAL A 13 27.60 -11.81 26.86
N ALA A 14 28.57 -11.02 26.39
CA ALA A 14 28.43 -10.27 25.14
C ALA A 14 28.33 -11.20 23.93
N PHE A 15 27.40 -10.90 23.03
CA PHE A 15 27.24 -11.58 21.75
C PHE A 15 26.81 -10.60 20.65
N TRP A 16 27.04 -10.98 19.40
CA TRP A 16 26.62 -10.22 18.24
C TRP A 16 25.24 -10.64 17.78
N GLU A 17 24.33 -9.69 17.63
CA GLU A 17 23.06 -9.91 16.95
C GLU A 17 23.25 -10.07 15.43
N GLN A 18 22.15 -10.33 14.71
CA GLN A 18 22.17 -10.35 13.25
C GLN A 18 22.48 -8.96 12.68
N PRO A 19 23.19 -8.86 11.55
CA PRO A 19 23.36 -7.59 10.85
C PRO A 19 22.02 -7.02 10.39
N SER A 20 21.84 -5.72 10.55
CA SER A 20 20.69 -4.99 10.01
C SER A 20 21.00 -4.47 8.61
N PHE A 21 20.06 -4.69 7.70
CA PHE A 21 20.03 -4.22 6.32
C PHE A 21 18.93 -3.16 6.11
N ALA A 22 18.34 -2.63 7.18
CA ALA A 22 17.27 -1.63 7.11
C ALA A 22 17.66 -0.34 6.35
N ARG A 23 18.95 -0.03 6.25
CA ARG A 23 19.49 1.11 5.45
C ARG A 23 20.21 0.67 4.17
N CYS A 24 20.01 -0.57 3.75
CA CYS A 24 20.49 -1.08 2.47
C CYS A 24 19.35 -0.99 1.46
N ILE A 25 19.61 -0.26 0.38
CA ILE A 25 18.65 -0.06 -0.71
C ILE A 25 19.36 -0.46 -1.99
N SER A 26 18.75 -1.38 -2.72
CA SER A 26 19.16 -1.84 -4.04
C SER A 26 19.18 -0.68 -5.02
N ASN A 27 20.11 -0.71 -5.98
CA ASN A 27 20.37 0.45 -6.84
C ASN A 27 19.16 0.78 -7.72
N GLU A 28 18.43 -0.24 -8.18
CA GLU A 28 17.23 -0.11 -8.99
C GLU A 28 16.14 0.70 -8.27
N TYR A 29 15.95 0.45 -6.98
CA TYR A 29 15.00 1.21 -6.16
C TYR A 29 15.47 2.65 -5.92
N LYS A 30 16.77 2.86 -5.69
CA LYS A 30 17.33 4.22 -5.61
C LYS A 30 17.11 4.98 -6.91
N HIS A 31 17.38 4.36 -8.05
CA HIS A 31 17.18 4.99 -9.36
C HIS A 31 15.71 5.34 -9.59
N LEU A 32 14.79 4.44 -9.23
CA LEU A 32 13.36 4.71 -9.29
C LEU A 32 12.93 5.88 -8.38
N GLN A 33 13.46 5.96 -7.16
CA GLN A 33 13.19 7.08 -6.26
C GLN A 33 13.70 8.41 -6.83
N HIS A 34 14.83 8.41 -7.55
CA HIS A 34 15.35 9.61 -8.20
C HIS A 34 14.50 10.05 -9.40
N SER A 35 13.97 9.12 -10.19
CA SER A 35 13.15 9.44 -11.37
C SER A 35 11.85 10.18 -11.00
N ILE A 36 11.32 9.98 -9.79
CA ILE A 36 10.18 10.75 -9.27
C ILE A 36 10.44 12.26 -9.37
N LYS A 37 11.65 12.72 -9.01
CA LYS A 37 11.99 14.15 -9.06
C LYS A 37 11.96 14.69 -10.50
N GLU A 38 12.36 13.89 -11.48
CA GLU A 38 12.36 14.27 -12.89
C GLU A 38 10.94 14.47 -13.43
N HIS A 39 9.99 13.63 -13.01
CA HIS A 39 8.58 13.78 -13.37
C HIS A 39 7.97 15.04 -12.76
N LEU A 40 8.38 15.42 -11.54
CA LEU A 40 7.87 16.61 -10.86
C LEU A 40 8.48 17.92 -11.39
N ALA A 41 9.72 17.89 -11.88
CA ALA A 41 10.43 19.08 -12.39
C ALA A 41 9.75 19.74 -13.60
N LYS A 42 8.90 19.00 -14.32
CA LYS A 42 8.19 19.49 -15.52
C LYS A 42 7.02 20.44 -15.19
N GLY A 43 6.62 20.57 -13.93
CA GLY A 43 5.63 21.57 -13.45
C GLY A 43 4.19 21.39 -13.96
N GLN A 44 3.91 20.36 -14.76
CA GLN A 44 2.58 20.11 -15.33
C GLN A 44 1.89 18.94 -14.60
N ARG A 45 0.66 19.17 -14.14
CA ARG A 45 -0.11 18.21 -13.33
C ARG A 45 -0.35 16.88 -14.04
N THR A 46 -0.77 16.92 -15.31
CA THR A 46 -1.02 15.69 -16.10
C THR A 46 0.25 14.88 -16.30
N LEU A 47 1.36 15.52 -16.68
CA LEU A 47 2.64 14.85 -16.84
C LEU A 47 3.18 14.27 -15.53
N ALA A 48 2.91 14.93 -14.40
CA ALA A 48 3.26 14.40 -13.09
C ALA A 48 2.45 13.13 -12.79
N GLY A 49 1.14 13.13 -13.05
CA GLY A 49 0.28 11.94 -12.90
C GLY A 49 0.71 10.77 -13.79
N GLU A 50 0.92 11.01 -15.09
CA GLU A 50 1.43 10.00 -16.03
C GLU A 50 2.79 9.45 -15.60
N GLY A 51 3.68 10.33 -15.13
CA GLY A 51 4.97 9.95 -14.57
C GLY A 51 4.84 9.02 -13.36
N MET A 52 3.91 9.30 -12.45
CA MET A 52 3.67 8.44 -11.29
C MET A 52 3.05 7.09 -11.66
N SER A 53 2.22 7.04 -12.72
CA SER A 53 1.73 5.78 -13.27
C SER A 53 2.89 4.93 -13.83
N GLN A 54 3.85 5.56 -14.52
CA GLN A 54 5.08 4.89 -14.98
C GLN A 54 5.93 4.38 -13.80
N VAL A 55 6.13 5.21 -12.77
CA VAL A 55 6.85 4.83 -11.54
C VAL A 55 6.18 3.64 -10.87
N THR A 56 4.85 3.64 -10.76
CA THR A 56 4.08 2.52 -10.19
C THR A 56 4.31 1.24 -10.99
N LYS A 57 4.28 1.30 -12.32
CA LYS A 57 4.56 0.14 -13.18
C LYS A 57 5.98 -0.39 -12.96
N THR A 58 6.98 0.48 -12.92
CA THR A 58 8.38 0.05 -12.66
C THR A 58 8.53 -0.54 -11.25
N LEU A 59 7.86 0.02 -10.23
CA LEU A 59 7.89 -0.55 -8.89
C LEU A 59 7.27 -1.94 -8.85
N LEU A 60 6.17 -2.16 -9.59
CA LEU A 60 5.59 -3.49 -9.74
C LEU A 60 6.61 -4.49 -10.30
N ASP A 61 7.30 -4.14 -11.40
CA ASP A 61 8.31 -5.01 -12.02
C ASP A 61 9.47 -5.33 -11.05
N LEU A 62 9.85 -4.40 -10.19
CA LEU A 62 10.88 -4.62 -9.17
C LEU A 62 10.39 -5.53 -8.05
N THR A 63 9.19 -5.29 -7.52
CA THR A 63 8.64 -6.08 -6.41
C THR A 63 8.32 -7.52 -6.79
N GLN A 64 8.00 -7.79 -8.06
CA GLN A 64 7.81 -9.15 -8.57
C GLN A 64 9.09 -10.01 -8.50
N ARG A 65 10.27 -9.40 -8.42
CA ARG A 65 11.56 -10.12 -8.31
C ARG A 65 11.87 -10.61 -6.89
N LYS A 66 11.08 -10.20 -5.88
CA LYS A 66 11.13 -10.61 -4.46
C LYS A 66 12.43 -10.40 -3.65
N ASN A 67 13.58 -10.22 -4.29
CA ASN A 67 14.89 -10.16 -3.63
C ASN A 67 15.14 -8.82 -2.91
N PHE A 68 14.33 -8.52 -1.89
CA PHE A 68 14.39 -7.28 -1.10
C PHE A 68 15.50 -7.33 -0.04
N TYR A 69 16.19 -6.21 0.13
CA TYR A 69 16.68 -5.82 1.45
C TYR A 69 15.55 -5.22 2.30
N ALA A 70 15.74 -5.17 3.62
CA ALA A 70 14.81 -4.48 4.52
C ALA A 70 14.61 -3.00 4.13
N GLY A 71 15.66 -2.31 3.69
CA GLY A 71 15.54 -0.93 3.20
C GLY A 71 14.78 -0.80 1.87
N ASP A 72 14.71 -1.84 1.04
CA ASP A 72 13.90 -1.81 -0.19
C ASP A 72 12.40 -1.80 0.13
N LEU A 73 11.98 -2.45 1.23
CA LEU A 73 10.60 -2.40 1.71
C LEU A 73 10.23 -0.97 2.13
N LEU A 74 11.09 -0.32 2.92
CA LEU A 74 10.88 1.07 3.36
C LEU A 74 10.82 2.04 2.17
N VAL A 75 11.75 1.92 1.22
CA VAL A 75 11.77 2.82 0.07
C VAL A 75 10.60 2.56 -0.87
N SER A 76 10.09 1.32 -0.94
CA SER A 76 8.87 1.01 -1.69
C SER A 76 7.65 1.73 -1.11
N VAL A 77 7.51 1.73 0.21
CA VAL A 77 6.46 2.49 0.91
C VAL A 77 6.60 3.99 0.63
N GLU A 78 7.82 4.52 0.74
CA GLU A 78 8.08 5.93 0.41
C GLU A 78 7.72 6.28 -1.04
N ILE A 79 8.06 5.41 -2.00
CA ILE A 79 7.70 5.60 -3.41
C ILE A 79 6.17 5.63 -3.57
N LEU A 80 5.45 4.68 -2.98
CA LEU A 80 3.99 4.64 -3.02
C LEU A 80 3.36 5.87 -2.37
N ARG A 81 3.92 6.36 -1.25
CA ARG A 81 3.50 7.61 -0.61
C ARG A 81 3.67 8.79 -1.56
N ASN A 82 4.86 8.96 -2.15
CA ASN A 82 5.15 10.04 -3.08
C ASN A 82 4.26 10.01 -4.33
N VAL A 83 3.96 8.80 -4.85
CA VAL A 83 2.99 8.57 -5.93
C VAL A 83 1.60 9.04 -5.53
N THR A 84 1.11 8.59 -4.36
CA THR A 84 -0.22 8.90 -3.82
C THR A 84 -0.40 10.40 -3.57
N ASP A 85 0.58 11.04 -2.93
CA ASP A 85 0.61 12.48 -2.69
C ASP A 85 0.62 13.30 -3.98
N THR A 86 1.29 12.79 -5.00
CA THR A 86 1.35 13.45 -6.30
C THR A 86 0.02 13.34 -7.03
N PHE A 87 -0.63 12.17 -7.03
CA PHE A 87 -1.99 12.02 -7.55
C PHE A 87 -2.97 12.96 -6.86
N LYS A 88 -2.94 13.04 -5.53
CA LYS A 88 -3.76 13.95 -4.72
C LYS A 88 -3.55 15.41 -5.12
N ARG A 89 -2.30 15.88 -5.15
CA ARG A 89 -1.95 17.28 -5.50
C ARG A 89 -2.26 17.63 -6.96
N ALA A 90 -2.12 16.67 -7.87
CA ALA A 90 -2.41 16.86 -9.29
C ALA A 90 -3.90 16.73 -9.62
N SER A 91 -4.74 16.33 -8.66
CA SER A 91 -6.13 15.92 -8.90
C SER A 91 -6.23 14.87 -10.01
N TYR A 92 -5.27 13.95 -10.03
CA TYR A 92 -5.14 12.91 -11.04
C TYR A 92 -5.65 11.59 -10.48
N ILE A 93 -6.60 10.97 -11.19
CA ILE A 93 -7.14 9.66 -10.83
C ILE A 93 -6.41 8.60 -11.66
N PRO A 94 -5.76 7.60 -11.04
CA PRO A 94 -5.10 6.53 -11.79
C PRO A 94 -6.11 5.68 -12.57
N ALA A 95 -5.68 5.20 -13.74
CA ALA A 95 -6.46 4.26 -14.53
C ALA A 95 -6.59 2.89 -13.82
N SER A 96 -7.55 2.07 -14.28
CA SER A 96 -7.88 0.79 -13.63
C SER A 96 -6.69 -0.16 -13.53
N ASP A 97 -5.82 -0.22 -14.53
CA ASP A 97 -4.58 -1.00 -14.51
C ASP A 97 -3.58 -0.45 -13.48
N GLY A 98 -3.46 0.86 -13.36
CA GLY A 98 -2.68 1.53 -12.32
C GLY A 98 -3.15 1.17 -10.91
N VAL A 99 -4.48 1.11 -10.70
CA VAL A 99 -5.06 0.66 -9.42
C VAL A 99 -4.70 -0.81 -9.13
N GLN A 100 -4.80 -1.71 -10.12
CA GLN A 100 -4.40 -3.11 -9.94
C GLN A 100 -2.89 -3.23 -9.63
N ASN A 101 -2.05 -2.46 -10.33
CA ASN A 101 -0.60 -2.45 -10.11
C ASN A 101 -0.27 -2.02 -8.67
N PHE A 102 -0.93 -0.97 -8.16
CA PHE A 102 -0.75 -0.51 -6.79
C PHE A 102 -1.03 -1.64 -5.78
N PHE A 103 -2.21 -2.25 -5.84
CA PHE A 103 -2.57 -3.33 -4.90
C PHE A 103 -1.71 -4.58 -5.07
N GLN A 104 -1.24 -4.87 -6.28
CA GLN A 104 -0.29 -5.97 -6.50
C GLN A 104 1.08 -5.69 -5.86
N ILE A 105 1.59 -4.45 -5.93
CA ILE A 105 2.81 -4.04 -5.22
C ILE A 105 2.62 -4.26 -3.72
N VAL A 106 1.53 -3.74 -3.14
CA VAL A 106 1.21 -3.93 -1.72
C VAL A 106 1.19 -5.42 -1.37
N SER A 107 0.54 -6.25 -2.19
CA SER A 107 0.51 -7.70 -1.99
C SER A 107 1.91 -8.30 -1.98
N ASN A 108 2.80 -7.90 -2.91
CA ASN A 108 4.17 -8.41 -2.99
C ASN A 108 5.00 -8.00 -1.76
N LEU A 109 4.81 -6.77 -1.27
CA LEU A 109 5.50 -6.29 -0.07
C LEU A 109 5.05 -7.05 1.18
N LEU A 110 3.77 -7.42 1.25
CA LEU A 110 3.16 -8.16 2.36
C LEU A 110 3.31 -9.70 2.24
N ASP A 111 4.11 -10.19 1.29
CA ASP A 111 4.46 -11.61 1.21
C ASP A 111 5.10 -12.08 2.52
N GLU A 112 4.69 -13.26 3.03
CA GLU A 112 5.15 -13.83 4.29
C GLU A 112 6.69 -14.02 4.30
N GLU A 113 7.29 -14.26 3.13
CA GLU A 113 8.74 -14.34 2.95
C GLU A 113 9.49 -13.05 3.35
N ASN A 114 8.78 -11.92 3.49
CA ASN A 114 9.36 -10.64 3.87
C ASN A 114 9.24 -10.33 5.37
N LYS A 115 8.66 -11.22 6.19
CA LYS A 115 8.41 -10.96 7.62
C LYS A 115 9.66 -10.50 8.38
N GLU A 116 10.76 -11.24 8.32
CA GLU A 116 12.01 -10.90 9.03
C GLU A 116 12.62 -9.59 8.52
N LYS A 117 12.47 -9.30 7.22
CA LYS A 117 12.94 -8.04 6.62
C LYS A 117 12.11 -6.85 7.10
N TRP A 118 10.80 -7.02 7.27
CA TRP A 118 9.93 -6.03 7.90
C TRP A 118 10.30 -5.81 9.36
N GLU A 119 10.60 -6.86 10.10
CA GLU A 119 11.07 -6.76 11.50
C GLU A 119 12.40 -5.97 11.57
N ASP A 120 13.36 -6.23 10.68
CA ASP A 120 14.60 -5.44 10.56
C ASP A 120 14.33 -3.97 10.18
N ALA A 121 13.53 -3.73 9.14
CA ALA A 121 13.15 -2.39 8.70
C ALA A 121 12.50 -1.56 9.83
N GLN A 122 11.64 -2.20 10.62
CA GLN A 122 10.89 -1.57 11.70
C GLN A 122 11.73 -1.22 12.93
N GLN A 123 12.99 -1.66 13.00
CA GLN A 123 13.93 -1.17 14.02
C GLN A 123 14.25 0.32 13.83
N ILE A 124 14.12 0.87 12.61
CA ILE A 124 14.45 2.27 12.31
C ILE A 124 13.24 3.11 11.89
N TYR A 125 12.17 2.50 11.36
CA TYR A 125 10.99 3.24 10.89
C TYR A 125 9.75 2.34 10.80
N GLN A 126 8.57 2.84 11.21
CA GLN A 126 7.31 2.08 11.22
C GLN A 126 6.67 1.93 9.82
N GLY A 127 7.39 1.25 8.90
CA GLY A 127 7.01 1.20 7.48
C GLY A 127 5.67 0.50 7.19
N SER A 128 5.26 -0.51 7.98
CA SER A 128 3.95 -1.16 7.79
C SER A 128 2.78 -0.25 8.17
N ILE A 129 2.95 0.57 9.20
CA ILE A 129 1.95 1.57 9.63
C ILE A 129 1.79 2.64 8.55
N GLU A 130 2.90 3.13 8.03
CA GLU A 130 2.87 4.08 6.90
C GLU A 130 2.23 3.46 5.66
N LEU A 131 2.53 2.19 5.35
CA LEU A 131 1.90 1.50 4.23
C LEU A 131 0.36 1.45 4.35
N MET A 132 -0.18 1.21 5.54
CA MET A 132 -1.63 1.25 5.77
C MET A 132 -2.21 2.64 5.48
N GLN A 133 -1.55 3.70 5.94
CA GLN A 133 -1.98 5.08 5.67
C GLN A 133 -1.96 5.40 4.17
N VAL A 134 -0.90 4.99 3.47
CA VAL A 134 -0.78 5.17 2.01
C VAL A 134 -1.88 4.41 1.26
N ILE A 135 -2.25 3.21 1.71
CA ILE A 135 -3.37 2.44 1.13
C ILE A 135 -4.69 3.18 1.33
N GLU A 136 -4.96 3.70 2.53
CA GLU A 136 -6.19 4.45 2.82
C GLU A 136 -6.30 5.71 1.96
N ASP A 137 -5.24 6.51 1.89
CA ASP A 137 -5.20 7.71 1.04
C ASP A 137 -5.41 7.36 -0.44
N PHE A 138 -4.77 6.29 -0.92
CA PHE A 138 -4.93 5.84 -2.31
C PHE A 138 -6.36 5.37 -2.61
N ILE A 139 -7.00 4.64 -1.69
CA ILE A 139 -8.41 4.25 -1.79
C ILE A 139 -9.32 5.47 -1.94
N HIS A 140 -9.06 6.53 -1.17
CA HIS A 140 -9.86 7.76 -1.24
C HIS A 140 -9.68 8.48 -2.59
N ILE A 141 -8.45 8.54 -3.12
CA ILE A 141 -8.19 9.09 -4.45
C ILE A 141 -8.98 8.32 -5.52
N VAL A 142 -8.94 6.99 -5.51
CA VAL A 142 -9.70 6.17 -6.46
C VAL A 142 -11.21 6.43 -6.30
N GLY A 143 -11.71 6.47 -5.06
CA GLY A 143 -13.12 6.73 -4.75
C GLY A 143 -13.63 8.08 -5.29
N MET A 144 -12.79 9.11 -5.33
CA MET A 144 -13.16 10.41 -5.89
C MET A 144 -13.55 10.33 -7.38
N GLY A 145 -12.84 9.49 -8.15
CA GLY A 145 -13.09 9.29 -9.58
C GLY A 145 -14.20 8.29 -9.92
N MET A 146 -14.80 7.63 -8.93
CA MET A 146 -15.88 6.68 -9.15
C MET A 146 -17.22 7.37 -9.38
N MET A 147 -18.14 6.67 -10.04
CA MET A 147 -19.54 7.09 -10.15
C MET A 147 -20.30 6.77 -8.86
N ASP A 148 -21.35 7.52 -8.56
CA ASP A 148 -22.22 7.22 -7.42
C ASP A 148 -22.79 5.80 -7.53
N PHE A 149 -22.88 5.12 -6.39
CA PHE A 149 -23.29 3.72 -6.25
C PHE A 149 -22.34 2.68 -6.84
N GLN A 150 -21.19 3.09 -7.38
CA GLN A 150 -20.19 2.16 -7.88
C GLN A 150 -19.50 1.43 -6.71
N ASN A 151 -19.30 0.13 -6.88
CA ASN A 151 -18.60 -0.74 -5.94
C ASN A 151 -17.51 -1.54 -6.66
N SER A 152 -16.26 -1.24 -6.34
CA SER A 152 -15.07 -1.88 -6.91
C SER A 152 -14.42 -2.80 -5.89
N TYR A 153 -14.05 -4.01 -6.31
CA TYR A 153 -13.32 -4.98 -5.49
C TYR A 153 -11.94 -5.23 -6.09
N LEU A 154 -10.93 -5.14 -5.24
CA LEU A 154 -9.54 -5.42 -5.56
C LEU A 154 -9.12 -6.64 -4.74
N MET A 155 -8.52 -7.63 -5.39
CA MET A 155 -8.24 -8.92 -4.78
C MET A 155 -6.87 -9.38 -5.25
N THR A 156 -5.99 -9.67 -4.30
CA THR A 156 -4.64 -10.17 -4.53
C THR A 156 -4.35 -11.39 -3.66
N GLY A 157 -3.10 -11.87 -3.67
CA GLY A 157 -2.67 -12.96 -2.80
C GLY A 157 -2.76 -12.62 -1.32
N ASN A 158 -2.57 -11.35 -0.95
CA ASN A 158 -2.42 -10.93 0.45
C ASN A 158 -3.38 -9.80 0.88
N VAL A 159 -4.14 -9.20 -0.04
CA VAL A 159 -5.04 -8.08 0.27
C VAL A 159 -6.37 -8.19 -0.49
N VAL A 160 -7.46 -7.90 0.20
CA VAL A 160 -8.78 -7.62 -0.41
C VAL A 160 -9.21 -6.23 0.01
N ALA A 161 -9.63 -5.41 -0.95
CA ALA A 161 -10.19 -4.08 -0.71
C ALA A 161 -11.53 -3.91 -1.44
N SER A 162 -12.47 -3.19 -0.81
CA SER A 162 -13.72 -2.74 -1.42
C SER A 162 -13.75 -1.22 -1.36
N ILE A 163 -13.97 -0.59 -2.51
CA ILE A 163 -14.12 0.87 -2.65
C ILE A 163 -15.54 1.12 -3.12
N GLN A 164 -16.31 1.89 -2.35
CA GLN A 164 -17.72 2.19 -2.64
C GLN A 164 -17.94 3.69 -2.58
N LYS A 165 -18.56 4.25 -3.63
CA LYS A 165 -19.01 5.64 -3.61
C LYS A 165 -20.49 5.69 -3.29
N LEU A 166 -20.82 6.19 -2.10
CA LEU A 166 -22.16 6.13 -1.54
C LEU A 166 -22.66 7.55 -1.27
N PRO A 167 -23.72 8.03 -1.96
CA PRO A 167 -24.37 9.27 -1.60
C PRO A 167 -24.93 9.23 -0.17
N ALA A 168 -24.89 10.35 0.53
CA ALA A 168 -25.43 10.46 1.89
C ALA A 168 -26.91 10.05 1.93
N ALA A 169 -27.32 9.40 3.02
CA ALA A 169 -28.65 8.86 3.27
C ALA A 169 -29.17 7.80 2.27
N SER A 170 -28.34 7.34 1.33
CA SER A 170 -28.74 6.33 0.33
C SER A 170 -28.56 4.88 0.79
N VAL A 171 -27.85 4.65 1.91
CA VAL A 171 -27.56 3.32 2.44
C VAL A 171 -28.73 2.82 3.30
N LEU A 172 -29.49 1.85 2.78
CA LEU A 172 -30.73 1.36 3.42
C LEU A 172 -30.52 0.17 4.38
N THR A 173 -29.41 -0.55 4.22
CA THR A 173 -29.04 -1.75 4.98
C THR A 173 -27.57 -1.68 5.38
N ASP A 174 -27.21 -2.36 6.47
CA ASP A 174 -25.81 -2.48 6.88
C ASP A 174 -24.95 -3.11 5.78
N ILE A 175 -23.70 -2.66 5.67
CA ILE A 175 -22.76 -3.14 4.66
C ILE A 175 -21.88 -4.22 5.30
N ASN A 176 -21.82 -5.39 4.66
CA ASN A 176 -20.97 -6.49 5.10
C ASN A 176 -19.70 -6.54 4.25
N PHE A 177 -18.54 -6.64 4.89
CA PHE A 177 -17.25 -6.82 4.22
C PHE A 177 -16.41 -7.92 4.88
N PRO A 178 -15.74 -8.79 4.10
CA PRO A 178 -15.91 -8.98 2.66
C PRO A 178 -17.27 -9.63 2.33
N MET A 179 -17.79 -9.42 1.11
CA MET A 179 -19.04 -10.06 0.68
C MET A 179 -18.88 -11.59 0.62
N ARG A 180 -19.74 -12.32 1.35
CA ARG A 180 -19.79 -13.79 1.29
C ARG A 180 -20.35 -14.27 -0.04
N GLY A 181 -19.78 -15.37 -0.57
CA GLY A 181 -20.33 -16.09 -1.73
C GLY A 181 -20.21 -15.36 -3.09
N ARG A 182 -19.47 -14.26 -3.18
CA ARG A 182 -19.22 -13.59 -4.46
C ARG A 182 -18.36 -14.47 -5.36
N LYS A 183 -18.91 -14.87 -6.53
CA LYS A 183 -18.12 -15.51 -7.59
C LYS A 183 -16.97 -14.58 -7.98
N GLY A 184 -15.73 -15.07 -7.89
CA GLY A 184 -14.51 -14.30 -8.14
C GLY A 184 -13.77 -13.82 -6.89
N MET A 185 -14.31 -14.02 -5.67
CA MET A 185 -13.54 -13.80 -4.44
C MET A 185 -12.37 -14.78 -4.35
N VAL A 186 -11.19 -14.28 -4.00
CA VAL A 186 -9.98 -15.09 -3.80
C VAL A 186 -10.19 -16.10 -2.67
N ASP A 187 -9.64 -17.30 -2.81
CA ASP A 187 -9.97 -18.47 -1.97
C ASP A 187 -9.72 -18.23 -0.47
N TRP A 188 -8.61 -17.61 -0.11
CA TRP A 188 -8.28 -17.33 1.30
C TRP A 188 -9.29 -16.38 1.94
N ALA A 189 -9.72 -15.33 1.23
CA ALA A 189 -10.70 -14.37 1.74
C ALA A 189 -12.12 -14.96 1.73
N ARG A 190 -12.45 -15.81 0.75
CA ARG A 190 -13.75 -16.50 0.68
C ARG A 190 -13.94 -17.47 1.85
N ASN A 191 -12.86 -18.13 2.26
CA ASN A 191 -12.86 -19.13 3.31
C ASN A 191 -12.63 -18.54 4.72
N SER A 192 -12.32 -17.24 4.82
CA SER A 192 -12.16 -16.57 6.12
C SER A 192 -13.49 -16.41 6.85
N GLU A 193 -13.44 -16.56 8.17
CA GLU A 193 -14.55 -16.23 9.07
C GLU A 193 -14.58 -14.74 9.44
N ASP A 194 -13.50 -14.02 9.15
CA ASP A 194 -13.33 -12.59 9.46
C ASP A 194 -14.28 -11.74 8.63
N ARG A 195 -14.98 -10.84 9.31
CA ARG A 195 -15.91 -9.90 8.67
C ARG A 195 -16.16 -8.70 9.56
N VAL A 196 -16.58 -7.61 8.92
CA VAL A 196 -17.09 -6.41 9.57
C VAL A 196 -18.48 -6.08 9.05
N VAL A 197 -19.34 -5.61 9.95
CA VAL A 197 -20.66 -5.08 9.64
C VAL A 197 -20.61 -3.58 9.88
N ILE A 198 -20.77 -2.79 8.82
CA ILE A 198 -20.74 -1.34 8.86
C ILE A 198 -22.20 -0.86 9.00
N PRO A 199 -22.58 -0.24 10.14
CA PRO A 199 -23.96 0.17 10.38
C PRO A 199 -24.39 1.26 9.40
N LYS A 200 -25.57 1.13 8.80
CA LYS A 200 -26.09 2.12 7.84
C LYS A 200 -26.23 3.53 8.41
N SER A 201 -26.39 3.65 9.73
CA SER A 201 -26.64 4.92 10.42
C SER A 201 -25.49 5.92 10.30
N ILE A 202 -24.26 5.46 9.99
CA ILE A 202 -23.10 6.35 9.81
C ILE A 202 -23.19 7.17 8.51
N PHE A 203 -24.02 6.76 7.56
CA PHE A 203 -24.20 7.43 6.27
C PHE A 203 -25.37 8.43 6.25
N THR A 204 -26.09 8.55 7.37
CA THR A 204 -27.12 9.58 7.55
C THR A 204 -26.46 10.86 8.06
N PRO A 205 -26.77 12.04 7.49
CA PRO A 205 -26.33 13.31 8.05
C PRO A 205 -26.81 13.42 9.51
N MET A 206 -25.96 13.88 10.43
CA MET A 206 -26.46 14.26 11.75
C MET A 206 -27.47 15.39 11.56
N SER A 207 -28.69 15.19 12.08
CA SER A 207 -29.66 16.27 12.22
C SER A 207 -28.98 17.40 13.02
N THR A 208 -28.85 18.57 12.41
CA THR A 208 -28.49 19.80 13.13
C THR A 208 -29.71 20.37 13.83
#